data_AF-A0A4J1QGE4-F1
#
_entry.id   AF-A0A4J1QGE4-F1
#
_cell.length_a   1.000
_cell.length_b   1.000
_cell.length_c   1.000
_cell.angle_alpha   90.00
_cell.angle_beta   90.00
_cell.angle_gamma   90.00
#
_symmetry.space_group_name_H-M   'P 1'
#
loop_
_entity.id
_entity.type
_entity.pdbx_description
1 polymer ?
#
loop_
_entity_poly.entity_id
_entity_poly.type
_entity_poly.pdbx_seq_one_letter_code
_entity_poly.pdbx_strand_id
1 'polypeptide(L)'
;MNPNLFRSVEFYQRRYHNYATVLIIPLSLLFTFILIFSLVATKEITVTSQGEITPTSVITSIQSTSDNPILANHLVANQVVEKGDLLIKYSETMEESQKTALATQLQRLEKQKEGLGILKQSLEKATDLFSGEDEFGYHNTFMNFTKQSHDIELGISKTNTEVSNQANLANSSSSAIEQEITKVQQQIGEYQELRDAIINNRARLPTGNPHQSILNRYLIASQEQTQGTAEEPFLSQINQSIAGLESSIASLKIQQAGIGSVATYDNSLATKIEVLRTQFLQTASQQQLTVENQLTELTELKVQLDQATQRLGNNTLTAPSKGIVHLNSEF
;
A
#
# COMPACT_ATOMS: atom_id res chain seq x y z
N MET A 1 -13.41 76.08 -160.23
CA MET A 1 -14.80 75.62 -159.99
C MET A 1 -14.76 74.17 -159.54
N ASN A 2 -15.15 73.88 -158.30
CA ASN A 2 -15.98 72.71 -158.01
C ASN A 2 -16.72 72.91 -156.68
N PRO A 3 -18.01 73.27 -156.71
CA PRO A 3 -18.83 73.51 -155.53
C PRO A 3 -19.65 72.28 -155.16
N ASN A 4 -19.86 72.08 -153.85
CA ASN A 4 -20.90 71.26 -153.24
C ASN A 4 -20.75 69.73 -153.30
N LEU A 5 -20.25 69.16 -152.21
CA LEU A 5 -20.84 67.96 -151.62
C LEU A 5 -20.96 68.16 -150.12
N PHE A 6 -22.22 68.35 -149.73
CA PHE A 6 -22.71 68.62 -148.40
C PHE A 6 -22.59 67.43 -147.44
N ARG A 7 -22.57 67.77 -146.13
CA ARG A 7 -23.11 67.01 -144.98
C ARG A 7 -22.35 65.77 -144.50
N SER A 8 -21.88 65.82 -143.24
CA SER A 8 -22.60 65.28 -142.06
C SER A 8 -21.71 65.31 -140.81
N VAL A 9 -22.34 65.36 -139.63
CA VAL A 9 -21.81 65.42 -138.24
C VAL A 9 -21.55 66.78 -137.61
N GLU A 10 -22.43 67.72 -137.95
CA GLU A 10 -23.05 68.59 -136.96
C GLU A 10 -23.90 67.73 -136.00
N PHE A 11 -23.29 67.06 -135.01
CA PHE A 11 -24.05 66.20 -134.07
C PHE A 11 -23.42 65.96 -132.70
N TYR A 12 -22.70 66.91 -132.09
CA TYR A 12 -22.50 66.90 -130.62
C TYR A 12 -22.52 68.33 -130.05
N GLN A 13 -23.59 69.07 -130.34
CA GLN A 13 -24.14 69.96 -129.32
C GLN A 13 -24.84 69.10 -128.26
N ARG A 14 -24.33 69.10 -127.03
CA ARG A 14 -25.06 69.57 -125.84
C ARG A 14 -24.42 69.07 -124.54
N ARG A 15 -24.13 70.07 -123.68
CA ARG A 15 -24.13 70.01 -122.20
C ARG A 15 -22.83 69.49 -121.57
N TYR A 16 -22.45 70.12 -120.45
CA TYR A 16 -21.32 69.83 -119.54
C TYR A 16 -20.00 70.57 -119.79
N HIS A 17 -19.86 71.80 -119.26
CA HIS A 17 -18.52 72.37 -118.97
C HIS A 17 -18.28 72.66 -117.48
N ASN A 18 -19.33 72.67 -116.63
CA ASN A 18 -19.17 72.72 -115.17
C ASN A 18 -19.09 71.32 -114.52
N TYR A 19 -18.99 70.23 -115.30
CA TYR A 19 -18.99 68.85 -114.76
C TYR A 19 -17.77 68.57 -113.90
N ALA A 20 -16.59 69.07 -114.31
CA ALA A 20 -15.38 68.96 -113.51
C ALA A 20 -15.54 69.67 -112.16
N THR A 21 -16.12 70.87 -112.13
CA THR A 21 -16.34 71.63 -110.89
C THR A 21 -17.41 71.01 -109.98
N VAL A 22 -18.52 70.52 -110.55
CA VAL A 22 -19.61 69.86 -109.83
C VAL A 22 -19.16 68.53 -109.22
N LEU A 23 -18.11 67.90 -109.73
CA LEU A 23 -17.55 66.65 -109.21
C LEU A 23 -16.34 66.87 -108.29
N ILE A 24 -15.43 67.79 -108.64
CA ILE A 24 -14.17 68.02 -107.90
C ILE A 24 -14.41 68.72 -106.56
N ILE A 25 -15.32 69.70 -106.48
CA ILE A 25 -15.58 70.42 -105.22
C ILE A 25 -16.15 69.50 -104.13
N PRO A 26 -17.23 68.71 -104.35
CA PRO A 26 -17.72 67.82 -103.30
C PRO A 26 -16.72 66.71 -102.98
N LEU A 27 -15.92 66.25 -103.94
CA LEU A 27 -14.89 65.23 -103.70
C LEU A 27 -13.73 65.77 -102.87
N SER A 28 -13.28 67.00 -103.15
CA SER A 28 -12.31 67.75 -102.34
C SER A 28 -12.83 67.96 -100.93
N LEU A 29 -14.08 68.39 -100.78
CA LEU A 29 -14.69 68.68 -99.48
C LEU A 29 -14.87 67.39 -98.67
N LEU A 30 -15.27 66.29 -99.32
CA LEU A 30 -15.32 64.95 -98.72
C LEU A 30 -13.93 64.49 -98.27
N PHE A 31 -12.91 64.65 -99.11
CA PHE A 31 -11.54 64.26 -98.78
C PHE A 31 -11.02 65.06 -97.58
N THR A 32 -11.27 66.37 -97.56
CA THR A 32 -10.89 67.26 -96.44
C THR A 32 -11.66 66.88 -95.18
N PHE A 33 -12.95 66.54 -95.29
CA PHE A 33 -13.77 66.07 -94.17
C PHE A 33 -13.25 64.76 -93.61
N ILE A 34 -12.92 63.76 -94.45
CA ILE A 34 -12.35 62.49 -94.00
C ILE A 34 -11.01 62.70 -93.30
N LEU A 35 -10.18 63.62 -93.79
CA LEU A 35 -8.87 63.91 -93.22
C LEU A 35 -8.99 64.60 -91.85
N ILE A 36 -9.90 65.56 -91.71
CA ILE A 36 -10.22 66.20 -90.41
C ILE A 36 -10.88 65.19 -89.47
N PHE A 37 -11.82 64.38 -89.97
CA PHE A 37 -12.53 63.36 -89.20
C PHE A 37 -11.56 62.28 -88.69
N SER A 38 -10.58 61.85 -89.48
CA SER A 38 -9.57 60.89 -89.04
C SER A 38 -8.63 61.46 -87.96
N LEU A 39 -8.42 62.78 -87.93
CA LEU A 39 -7.59 63.44 -86.91
C LEU A 39 -8.38 63.68 -85.61
N VAL A 40 -9.69 63.88 -85.69
CA VAL A 40 -10.54 64.25 -84.54
C VAL A 40 -11.35 63.08 -83.97
N ALA A 41 -11.59 62.02 -84.76
CA ALA A 41 -12.41 60.89 -84.31
C ALA A 41 -11.69 60.07 -83.24
N THR A 42 -12.11 60.26 -81.99
CA THR A 42 -11.70 59.44 -80.86
C THR A 42 -12.58 58.20 -80.78
N LYS A 43 -12.00 57.01 -80.96
CA LYS A 43 -12.70 55.73 -80.75
C LYS A 43 -12.59 55.35 -79.28
N GLU A 44 -13.72 55.27 -78.57
CA GLU A 44 -13.74 54.72 -77.21
C GLU A 44 -13.47 53.21 -77.26
N ILE A 45 -12.41 52.78 -76.59
CA ILE A 45 -12.08 51.36 -76.39
C ILE A 45 -12.40 51.05 -74.94
N THR A 46 -13.56 50.42 -74.70
CA THR A 46 -13.89 49.88 -73.39
C THR A 46 -13.28 48.49 -73.27
N VAL A 47 -12.30 48.34 -72.37
CA VAL A 47 -11.67 47.06 -72.07
C VAL A 47 -12.43 46.41 -70.91
N THR A 48 -13.33 45.48 -71.23
CA THR A 48 -13.94 44.62 -70.21
C THR A 48 -13.02 43.45 -69.93
N SER A 49 -12.41 43.44 -68.75
CA SER A 49 -11.60 42.31 -68.25
C SER A 49 -12.47 41.45 -67.32
N GLN A 50 -12.52 40.15 -67.57
CA GLN A 50 -13.06 39.20 -66.60
C GLN A 50 -11.92 38.83 -65.64
N GLY A 51 -12.11 39.12 -64.36
CA GLY A 51 -11.20 38.72 -63.29
C GLY A 51 -11.93 37.82 -62.30
N GLU A 52 -11.26 36.77 -61.86
CA GLU A 52 -11.71 35.97 -60.72
C GLU A 52 -11.14 36.57 -59.43
N ILE A 53 -11.96 36.70 -58.40
CA ILE A 53 -11.50 37.16 -57.09
C ILE A 53 -10.81 35.97 -56.41
N THR A 54 -9.49 35.92 -56.52
CA THR A 54 -8.65 34.97 -55.80
C THR A 54 -7.94 35.66 -54.64
N PRO A 55 -7.73 34.95 -53.51
CA PRO A 55 -7.01 35.52 -52.37
C PRO A 55 -5.57 35.86 -52.76
N THR A 56 -5.10 37.04 -52.34
CA THR A 56 -3.76 37.55 -52.66
C THR A 56 -2.62 36.64 -52.18
N SER A 57 -2.85 35.91 -51.07
CA SER A 57 -1.98 34.86 -50.57
C SER A 57 -2.70 34.04 -49.50
N VAL A 58 -2.43 32.74 -49.42
CA VAL A 58 -2.86 31.93 -48.27
C VAL A 58 -1.99 32.30 -47.07
N ILE A 59 -2.60 32.96 -46.07
CA ILE A 59 -1.89 33.45 -44.88
C ILE A 59 -1.43 32.29 -43.99
N THR A 60 -2.21 31.20 -43.94
CA THR A 60 -1.91 30.00 -43.15
C THR A 60 -2.74 28.81 -43.64
N SER A 61 -2.20 27.59 -43.56
CA SER A 61 -2.94 26.36 -43.81
C SER A 61 -3.23 25.68 -42.48
N ILE A 62 -4.51 25.41 -42.23
CA ILE A 62 -4.97 24.74 -41.01
C ILE A 62 -5.17 23.27 -41.35
N GLN A 63 -4.40 22.40 -40.70
CA GLN A 63 -4.47 20.96 -40.86
C GLN A 63 -4.95 20.32 -39.57
N SER A 64 -5.50 19.10 -39.67
CA SER A 64 -5.85 18.36 -38.46
C SER A 64 -4.60 18.12 -37.62
N THR A 65 -4.69 18.44 -36.33
CA THR A 65 -3.58 18.27 -35.37
C THR A 65 -3.75 17.04 -34.50
N SER A 66 -4.83 16.28 -34.67
CA SER A 66 -5.18 15.08 -33.90
C SER A 66 -6.01 14.11 -34.74
N ASP A 67 -5.90 12.83 -34.42
CA ASP A 67 -6.70 11.74 -34.98
C ASP A 67 -7.95 11.41 -34.13
N ASN A 68 -8.18 12.17 -33.05
CA ASN A 68 -9.34 12.00 -32.18
C ASN A 68 -10.65 12.46 -32.86
N PRO A 69 -11.82 11.91 -32.47
CA PRO A 69 -13.11 12.41 -32.94
C PRO A 69 -13.30 13.90 -32.67
N ILE A 70 -13.88 14.63 -33.63
CA ILE A 70 -14.19 16.05 -33.47
C ILE A 70 -15.46 16.20 -32.62
N LEU A 71 -15.35 16.84 -31.45
CA LEU A 71 -16.49 17.17 -30.58
C LEU A 71 -17.21 18.45 -31.03
N ALA A 72 -16.45 19.44 -31.47
CA ALA A 72 -17.01 20.69 -31.99
C ALA A 72 -16.22 21.16 -33.21
N ASN A 73 -16.94 21.50 -34.28
CA ASN A 73 -16.38 22.08 -35.49
C ASN A 73 -17.03 23.45 -35.74
N HIS A 74 -16.23 24.51 -35.67
CA HIS A 74 -16.65 25.88 -35.96
C HIS A 74 -16.12 26.38 -37.31
N LEU A 75 -15.53 25.51 -38.14
CA LEU A 75 -15.07 25.87 -39.47
C LEU A 75 -16.26 26.02 -40.43
N VAL A 76 -16.56 27.25 -40.83
CA VAL A 76 -17.54 27.56 -41.86
C VAL A 76 -16.86 28.33 -43.00
N ALA A 77 -17.16 27.94 -44.24
CA ALA A 77 -16.62 28.62 -45.42
C ALA A 77 -17.00 30.11 -45.42
N ASN A 78 -16.06 30.97 -45.79
CA ASN A 78 -16.17 32.43 -45.83
C ASN A 78 -16.43 33.11 -44.47
N GLN A 79 -16.19 32.40 -43.36
CA GLN A 79 -16.27 32.98 -42.02
C GLN A 79 -15.01 33.80 -41.70
N VAL A 80 -15.21 34.99 -41.14
CA VAL A 80 -14.12 35.81 -40.59
C VAL A 80 -13.76 35.27 -39.21
N VAL A 81 -12.47 35.02 -38.98
CA VAL A 81 -11.93 34.56 -37.69
C VAL A 81 -10.82 35.51 -37.24
N GLU A 82 -10.70 35.69 -35.93
CA GLU A 82 -9.61 36.43 -35.28
C GLU A 82 -8.55 35.46 -34.75
N LYS A 83 -7.34 35.97 -34.48
CA LYS A 83 -6.27 35.15 -33.89
C LYS A 83 -6.70 34.65 -32.52
N GLY A 84 -6.67 33.33 -32.32
CA GLY A 84 -7.05 32.66 -31.07
C GLY A 84 -8.47 32.10 -31.05
N ASP A 85 -9.29 32.36 -32.07
CA ASP A 85 -10.64 31.79 -32.15
C ASP A 85 -10.61 30.26 -32.22
N LEU A 86 -11.50 29.59 -31.48
CA LEU A 86 -11.60 28.13 -31.48
C LEU A 86 -12.21 27.63 -32.77
N LEU A 87 -11.42 26.89 -33.56
CA LEU A 87 -11.84 26.34 -34.86
C LEU A 87 -12.35 24.90 -34.74
N ILE A 88 -11.58 24.02 -34.11
CA ILE A 88 -11.94 22.62 -33.90
C ILE A 88 -11.63 22.25 -32.45
N LYS A 89 -12.53 21.51 -31.80
CA LYS A 89 -12.28 20.84 -30.53
C LYS A 89 -12.36 19.32 -30.74
N TYR A 90 -11.28 18.64 -30.42
CA TYR A 90 -11.19 17.18 -30.46
C TYR A 90 -11.62 16.58 -29.12
N SER A 91 -12.03 15.30 -29.12
CA SER A 91 -12.31 14.54 -27.90
C SER A 91 -11.04 14.35 -27.08
N GLU A 92 -11.16 14.46 -25.75
CA GLU A 92 -10.12 13.94 -24.85
C GLU A 92 -10.08 12.41 -24.98
N THR A 93 -8.88 11.83 -24.85
CA THR A 93 -8.69 10.37 -24.85
C THR A 93 -9.06 9.73 -23.51
N MET A 94 -9.15 10.52 -22.44
CA MET A 94 -9.57 10.07 -21.13
C MET A 94 -10.65 11.00 -20.59
N GLU A 95 -11.76 10.43 -20.15
CA GLU A 95 -12.81 11.18 -19.47
C GLU A 95 -12.33 11.65 -18.08
N GLU A 96 -12.79 12.83 -17.66
CA GLU A 96 -12.49 13.41 -16.34
C GLU A 96 -12.92 12.48 -15.17
N SER A 97 -13.93 11.64 -15.41
CA SER A 97 -14.39 10.59 -14.50
C SER A 97 -13.29 9.55 -14.20
N GLN A 98 -12.52 9.15 -15.21
CA GLN A 98 -11.43 8.19 -15.09
C GLN A 98 -10.22 8.81 -14.38
N LYS A 99 -9.90 10.08 -14.66
CA LYS A 99 -8.87 10.85 -13.91
C LYS A 99 -9.19 10.88 -12.41
N THR A 100 -10.44 11.19 -12.09
CA THR A 100 -10.91 11.30 -10.71
C THR A 100 -10.88 9.95 -10.00
N ALA A 101 -11.30 8.87 -10.67
CA ALA A 101 -11.24 7.52 -10.12
C ALA A 101 -9.79 7.09 -9.82
N LEU A 102 -8.86 7.32 -10.75
CA LEU A 102 -7.44 7.00 -10.59
C LEU A 102 -6.81 7.80 -9.44
N ALA A 103 -7.09 9.11 -9.36
CA ALA A 103 -6.61 9.96 -8.28
C ALA A 103 -7.15 9.51 -6.91
N THR A 104 -8.42 9.13 -6.84
CA THR A 104 -9.05 8.62 -5.61
C THR A 104 -8.41 7.30 -5.17
N GLN A 105 -8.14 6.40 -6.13
CA GLN A 105 -7.51 5.12 -5.83
C GLN A 105 -6.07 5.30 -5.33
N LEU A 106 -5.28 6.18 -5.94
CA LEU A 106 -3.95 6.54 -5.47
C LEU A 106 -3.98 7.10 -4.05
N GLN A 107 -4.88 8.06 -3.78
CA GLN A 107 -5.01 8.63 -2.44
C GLN A 107 -5.37 7.58 -1.39
N ARG A 108 -6.27 6.65 -1.73
CA ARG A 108 -6.65 5.55 -0.83
C ARG A 108 -5.47 4.62 -0.54
N LEU A 109 -4.67 4.28 -1.54
CA LEU A 109 -3.48 3.45 -1.36
C LEU A 109 -2.38 4.14 -0.54
N GLU A 110 -2.18 5.45 -0.71
CA GLU A 110 -1.24 6.21 0.13
C GLU A 110 -1.68 6.21 1.60
N LYS A 111 -2.97 6.43 1.88
CA LYS A 111 -3.51 6.30 3.24
C LYS A 111 -3.33 4.88 3.79
N GLN A 112 -3.52 3.86 2.96
CA GLN A 112 -3.31 2.48 3.35
C GLN A 112 -1.85 2.21 3.72
N LYS A 113 -0.91 2.73 2.93
CA LYS A 113 0.54 2.65 3.19
C LYS A 113 0.91 3.35 4.51
N GLU A 114 0.36 4.54 4.76
CA GLU A 114 0.54 5.27 6.02
C GLU A 114 0.03 4.45 7.21
N GLY A 115 -1.19 3.92 7.12
CA GLY A 115 -1.78 3.06 8.15
C GLY A 115 -0.95 1.81 8.46
N LEU A 116 -0.41 1.16 7.43
CA LEU A 116 0.55 0.04 7.59
C LEU A 116 1.84 0.48 8.27
N GLY A 117 2.33 1.69 7.97
CA GLY A 117 3.48 2.29 8.64
C GLY A 117 3.24 2.48 10.14
N ILE A 118 2.06 2.97 10.53
CA ILE A 118 1.66 3.12 11.93
C ILE A 118 1.54 1.74 12.60
N LEU A 119 0.93 0.75 11.93
CA LEU A 119 0.83 -0.62 12.44
C LEU A 119 2.19 -1.21 12.76
N LYS A 120 3.14 -1.15 11.81
CA LYS A 120 4.48 -1.71 11.98
C LYS A 120 5.21 -1.05 13.15
N GLN A 121 5.18 0.27 13.24
CA GLN A 121 5.78 0.99 14.37
C GLN A 121 5.11 0.64 15.70
N SER A 122 3.78 0.45 15.71
CA SER A 122 3.04 0.06 16.91
C SER A 122 3.45 -1.34 17.37
N LEU A 123 3.61 -2.30 16.43
CA LEU A 123 4.09 -3.66 16.71
C LEU A 123 5.53 -3.69 17.22
N GLU A 124 6.43 -2.93 16.59
CA GLU A 124 7.85 -2.81 16.96
C GLU A 124 8.04 -2.20 18.36
N LYS A 125 7.30 -1.13 18.66
CA LYS A 125 7.36 -0.43 19.95
C LYS A 125 6.43 -1.03 21.01
N ALA A 126 5.61 -2.02 20.63
CA ALA A 126 4.54 -2.57 21.45
C ALA A 126 3.65 -1.49 22.12
N THR A 127 3.36 -0.40 21.39
CA THR A 127 2.61 0.76 21.89
C THR A 127 1.58 1.16 20.85
N ASP A 128 0.37 1.52 21.29
CA ASP A 128 -0.67 2.03 20.38
C ASP A 128 -0.30 3.42 19.88
N LEU A 129 -0.04 3.53 18.56
CA LEU A 129 0.24 4.82 17.90
C LEU A 129 -0.94 5.31 17.06
N PHE A 130 -2.08 4.61 17.08
CA PHE A 130 -3.27 5.04 16.35
C PHE A 130 -4.00 6.15 17.12
N SER A 131 -4.53 7.13 16.41
CA SER A 131 -5.30 8.24 16.99
C SER A 131 -6.80 7.93 17.12
N GLY A 132 -7.23 6.72 16.78
CA GLY A 132 -8.63 6.29 16.74
C GLY A 132 -8.85 5.16 15.73
N GLU A 133 -10.10 4.96 15.32
CA GLU A 133 -10.42 3.96 14.27
C GLU A 133 -9.79 4.35 12.93
N ASP A 134 -9.19 3.35 12.28
CA ASP A 134 -8.60 3.48 10.96
C ASP A 134 -9.49 2.83 9.89
N GLU A 135 -9.45 3.37 8.66
CA GLU A 135 -10.27 2.91 7.53
C GLU A 135 -10.02 1.43 7.15
N PHE A 136 -8.85 0.89 7.50
CA PHE A 136 -8.36 -0.40 7.01
C PHE A 136 -8.33 -1.51 8.07
N GLY A 137 -8.68 -1.22 9.33
CA GLY A 137 -8.68 -2.17 10.44
C GLY A 137 -7.29 -2.53 10.99
N TYR A 138 -6.28 -1.71 10.74
CA TYR A 138 -4.93 -1.89 11.27
C TYR A 138 -4.85 -1.66 12.78
N HIS A 139 -5.65 -0.75 13.34
CA HIS A 139 -5.77 -0.58 14.78
C HIS A 139 -6.30 -1.85 15.45
N ASN A 140 -7.35 -2.46 14.88
CA ASN A 140 -7.88 -3.75 15.33
C ASN A 140 -6.84 -4.88 15.22
N THR A 141 -6.00 -4.85 14.18
CA THR A 141 -4.90 -5.80 14.01
C THR A 141 -3.88 -5.67 15.15
N PHE A 142 -3.51 -4.44 15.53
CA PHE A 142 -2.64 -4.18 16.67
C PHE A 142 -3.29 -4.60 18.00
N MET A 143 -4.58 -4.28 18.20
CA MET A 143 -5.33 -4.72 19.39
C MET A 143 -5.38 -6.25 19.51
N ASN A 144 -5.49 -6.96 18.39
CA ASN A 144 -5.45 -8.42 18.38
C ASN A 144 -4.06 -8.95 18.80
N PHE A 145 -2.97 -8.34 18.34
CA PHE A 145 -1.62 -8.65 18.82
C PHE A 145 -1.49 -8.43 20.33
N THR A 146 -1.98 -7.31 20.86
CA THR A 146 -1.93 -7.01 22.30
C THR A 146 -2.74 -8.04 23.10
N LYS A 147 -3.94 -8.39 22.63
CA LYS A 147 -4.78 -9.41 23.27
C LYS A 147 -4.09 -10.77 23.31
N GLN A 148 -3.56 -11.24 22.18
CA GLN A 148 -2.85 -12.52 22.10
C GLN A 148 -1.58 -12.52 22.98
N SER A 149 -0.86 -11.40 23.04
CA SER A 149 0.30 -11.25 23.92
C SER A 149 -0.10 -11.38 25.40
N HIS A 150 -1.22 -10.76 25.79
CA HIS A 150 -1.74 -10.85 27.15
C HIS A 150 -2.25 -12.26 27.49
N ASP A 151 -2.92 -12.94 26.56
CA ASP A 151 -3.38 -14.32 26.75
C ASP A 151 -2.19 -15.28 26.98
N ILE A 152 -1.07 -15.07 26.27
CA ILE A 152 0.18 -15.82 26.48
C ILE A 152 0.74 -15.55 27.89
N GLU A 153 0.80 -14.28 28.30
CA GLU A 153 1.27 -13.88 29.63
C GLU A 153 0.45 -14.54 30.74
N LEU A 154 -0.89 -14.49 30.62
CA LEU A 154 -1.81 -15.09 31.57
C LEU A 154 -1.63 -16.61 31.63
N GLY A 155 -1.47 -17.27 30.48
CA GLY A 155 -1.23 -18.71 30.38
C GLY A 155 0.05 -19.12 31.11
N ILE A 156 1.16 -18.41 30.88
CA ILE A 156 2.44 -18.69 31.54
C ILE A 156 2.37 -18.41 33.05
N SER A 157 1.78 -17.28 33.44
CA SER A 157 1.60 -16.92 34.85
C SER A 157 0.82 -17.99 35.61
N LYS A 158 -0.26 -18.51 35.00
CA LYS A 158 -1.05 -19.60 35.57
C LYS A 158 -0.23 -20.89 35.72
N THR A 159 0.51 -21.29 34.69
CA THR A 159 1.39 -22.47 34.75
C THR A 159 2.46 -22.30 35.84
N ASN A 160 3.10 -21.14 35.93
CA ASN A 160 4.14 -20.88 36.92
C ASN A 160 3.60 -20.80 38.35
N THR A 161 2.37 -20.32 38.52
CA THR A 161 1.67 -20.35 39.82
C THR A 161 1.41 -21.79 40.25
N GLU A 162 0.97 -22.65 39.32
CA GLU A 162 0.76 -24.07 39.59
C GLU A 162 2.08 -24.79 39.97
N VAL A 163 3.17 -24.51 39.24
CA VAL A 163 4.52 -25.00 39.58
C VAL A 163 4.93 -24.55 40.99
N SER A 164 4.70 -23.29 41.34
CA SER A 164 5.01 -22.75 42.67
C SER A 164 4.22 -23.47 43.77
N ASN A 165 2.92 -23.69 43.56
CA ASN A 165 2.06 -24.40 44.49
C ASN A 165 2.52 -25.86 44.70
N GLN A 166 2.87 -26.55 43.61
CA GLN A 166 3.43 -27.90 43.67
C GLN A 166 4.76 -27.93 44.44
N ALA A 167 5.65 -26.97 44.19
CA ALA A 167 6.91 -26.84 44.92
C ALA A 167 6.67 -26.63 46.43
N ASN A 168 5.74 -25.75 46.79
CA ASN A 168 5.41 -25.48 48.19
C ASN A 168 4.84 -26.72 48.89
N LEU A 169 3.96 -27.46 48.23
CA LEU A 169 3.39 -28.69 48.76
C LEU A 169 4.45 -29.79 48.94
N ALA A 170 5.30 -29.99 47.94
CA ALA A 170 6.39 -30.95 47.98
C ALA A 170 7.40 -30.62 49.10
N ASN A 171 7.82 -29.35 49.20
CA ASN A 171 8.75 -28.88 50.24
C ASN A 171 8.15 -29.02 51.64
N SER A 172 6.87 -28.64 51.81
CA SER A 172 6.18 -28.75 53.11
C SER A 172 6.03 -30.21 53.54
N SER A 173 5.68 -31.10 52.60
CA SER A 173 5.55 -32.54 52.85
C SER A 173 6.91 -33.16 53.20
N SER A 174 7.97 -32.81 52.45
CA SER A 174 9.33 -33.29 52.72
C SER A 174 9.82 -32.84 54.09
N SER A 175 9.58 -31.57 54.46
CA SER A 175 9.96 -31.04 55.77
C SER A 175 9.20 -31.73 56.91
N ALA A 176 7.90 -32.00 56.74
CA ALA A 176 7.11 -32.73 57.74
C ALA A 176 7.65 -34.16 57.95
N ILE A 177 7.99 -34.87 56.87
CA ILE A 177 8.58 -36.22 56.97
C ILE A 177 9.96 -36.16 57.63
N GLU A 178 10.79 -35.17 57.30
CA GLU A 178 12.11 -35.00 57.91
C GLU A 178 12.02 -34.72 59.41
N GLN A 179 11.03 -33.94 59.85
CA GLN A 179 10.74 -33.72 61.26
C GLN A 179 10.33 -35.03 61.97
N GLU A 180 9.46 -35.84 61.35
CA GLU A 180 9.09 -37.15 61.91
C GLU A 180 10.27 -38.11 61.97
N ILE A 181 11.12 -38.17 60.93
CA ILE A 181 12.35 -38.96 60.94
C ILE A 181 13.26 -38.52 62.11
N THR A 182 13.42 -37.22 62.31
CA THR A 182 14.24 -36.67 63.40
C THR A 182 13.71 -37.10 64.77
N LYS A 183 12.39 -37.08 64.99
CA LYS A 183 11.76 -37.56 66.23
C LYS A 183 12.01 -39.05 66.45
N VAL A 184 11.84 -39.88 65.42
CA VAL A 184 12.07 -41.33 65.52
C VAL A 184 13.56 -41.63 65.78
N GLN A 185 14.48 -40.88 65.16
CA GLN A 185 15.92 -40.98 65.43
C GLN A 185 16.26 -40.63 66.87
N GLN A 186 15.63 -39.59 67.43
CA GLN A 186 15.81 -39.24 68.83
C GLN A 186 15.37 -40.40 69.75
N GLN A 187 14.21 -41.01 69.48
CA GLN A 187 13.73 -42.17 70.25
C GLN A 187 14.69 -43.37 70.16
N ILE A 188 15.28 -43.63 68.99
CA ILE A 188 16.32 -44.65 68.85
C ILE A 188 17.51 -44.33 69.75
N GLY A 189 17.98 -43.08 69.77
CA GLY A 189 19.04 -42.62 70.66
C GLY A 189 18.70 -42.84 72.14
N GLU A 190 17.47 -42.51 72.55
CA GLU A 190 16.99 -42.72 73.93
C GLU A 190 17.00 -44.21 74.33
N TYR A 191 16.63 -45.11 73.42
CA TYR A 191 16.74 -46.56 73.64
C TYR A 191 18.19 -47.06 73.63
N GLN A 192 19.06 -46.49 72.81
CA GLN A 192 20.49 -46.82 72.79
C GLN A 192 21.16 -46.42 74.11
N GLU A 193 20.85 -45.24 74.65
CA GLU A 193 21.32 -44.82 75.97
C GLU A 193 20.84 -45.75 77.09
N LEU A 194 19.58 -46.22 77.03
CA LEU A 194 19.05 -47.22 77.95
C LEU A 194 19.83 -48.54 77.85
N ARG A 195 20.03 -49.03 76.62
CA ARG A 195 20.79 -50.26 76.34
C ARG A 195 22.20 -50.17 76.90
N ASP A 196 22.88 -49.05 76.66
CA ASP A 196 24.24 -48.82 77.15
C ASP A 196 24.29 -48.71 78.67
N ALA A 197 23.29 -48.10 79.31
CA ALA A 197 23.20 -48.03 80.76
C ALA A 197 23.03 -49.43 81.40
N ILE A 198 22.25 -50.31 80.78
CA ILE A 198 22.10 -51.71 81.20
C ILE A 198 23.44 -52.44 81.07
N ILE A 199 24.04 -52.45 79.87
CA ILE A 199 25.31 -53.16 79.59
C ILE A 199 26.44 -52.70 80.52
N ASN A 200 26.49 -51.40 80.84
CA ASN A 200 27.55 -50.82 81.66
C ASN A 200 27.17 -50.65 83.14
N ASN A 201 26.07 -51.26 83.61
CA ASN A 201 25.58 -51.18 84.99
C ASN A 201 25.48 -49.74 85.56
N ARG A 202 24.99 -48.80 84.76
CA ARG A 202 24.78 -47.41 85.19
C ARG A 202 23.48 -47.28 85.97
N ALA A 203 23.50 -46.47 87.02
CA ALA A 203 22.33 -46.24 87.87
C ALA A 203 21.31 -45.23 87.29
N ARG A 204 21.72 -44.41 86.31
CA ARG A 204 20.89 -43.31 85.76
C ARG A 204 21.13 -43.08 84.28
N LEU A 205 20.09 -42.63 83.58
CA LEU A 205 20.14 -42.15 82.20
C LEU A 205 20.42 -40.64 82.13
N PRO A 206 20.85 -40.13 80.97
CA PRO A 206 20.90 -38.69 80.71
C PRO A 206 19.58 -37.98 81.03
N THR A 207 19.69 -36.72 81.47
CA THR A 207 18.52 -35.92 81.82
C THR A 207 17.64 -35.70 80.58
N GLY A 208 16.35 -36.05 80.69
CA GLY A 208 15.40 -35.96 79.58
C GLY A 208 15.07 -37.32 78.93
N ASN A 209 15.85 -38.37 79.19
CA ASN A 209 15.53 -39.71 78.68
C ASN A 209 14.29 -40.29 79.41
N PRO A 210 13.22 -40.68 78.68
CA PRO A 210 11.96 -41.11 79.29
C PRO A 210 12.02 -42.53 79.90
N HIS A 211 13.08 -43.30 79.65
CA HIS A 211 13.13 -44.72 79.97
C HIS A 211 13.77 -45.06 81.33
N GLN A 212 13.94 -44.08 82.22
CA GLN A 212 14.52 -44.29 83.55
C GLN A 212 13.75 -45.33 84.38
N SER A 213 12.42 -45.41 84.23
CA SER A 213 11.59 -46.42 84.90
C SER A 213 11.89 -47.85 84.44
N ILE A 214 12.27 -48.02 83.17
CA ILE A 214 12.69 -49.31 82.60
C ILE A 214 14.04 -49.72 83.19
N LEU A 215 15.00 -48.78 83.23
CA LEU A 215 16.31 -49.00 83.87
C LEU A 215 16.16 -49.40 85.34
N ASN A 216 15.30 -48.72 86.11
CA ASN A 216 15.08 -49.03 87.52
C ASN A 216 14.53 -50.46 87.72
N ARG A 217 13.63 -50.92 86.84
CA ARG A 217 13.12 -52.31 86.89
C ARG A 217 14.22 -53.33 86.62
N TYR A 218 15.09 -53.07 85.66
CA TYR A 218 16.27 -53.91 85.42
C TYR A 218 17.19 -53.97 86.65
N LEU A 219 17.49 -52.82 87.27
CA LEU A 219 18.36 -52.76 88.45
C LEU A 219 17.82 -53.61 89.62
N ILE A 220 16.51 -53.61 89.86
CA ILE A 220 15.87 -54.45 90.87
C ILE A 220 16.00 -55.94 90.50
N ALA A 221 15.64 -56.32 89.27
CA ALA A 221 15.72 -57.69 88.79
C ALA A 221 17.17 -58.25 88.85
N SER A 222 18.17 -57.41 88.58
CA SER A 222 19.59 -57.76 88.66
C SER A 222 20.09 -58.07 90.08
N GLN A 223 19.39 -57.58 91.13
CA GLN A 223 19.72 -57.86 92.53
C GLN A 223 19.10 -59.17 93.05
N GLU A 224 18.00 -59.63 92.44
CA GLU A 224 17.24 -60.82 92.88
C GLU A 224 17.73 -62.13 92.23
N GLN A 225 18.49 -62.07 91.14
CA GLN A 225 18.96 -63.24 90.37
C GLN A 225 20.50 -63.38 90.36
N THR A 226 21.00 -64.61 90.23
CA THR A 226 22.43 -64.89 90.00
C THR A 226 22.90 -64.18 88.72
N GLN A 227 24.01 -63.45 88.83
CA GLN A 227 24.58 -62.55 87.80
C GLN A 227 24.46 -63.11 86.36
N GLY A 228 23.79 -62.36 85.48
CA GLY A 228 23.77 -62.59 84.03
C GLY A 228 22.44 -63.05 83.41
N THR A 229 21.49 -63.59 84.18
CA THR A 229 20.21 -64.09 83.63
C THR A 229 19.13 -63.01 83.43
N ALA A 230 19.22 -61.89 84.15
CA ALA A 230 18.23 -60.81 84.08
C ALA A 230 18.44 -59.85 82.88
N GLU A 231 19.62 -59.79 82.26
CA GLU A 231 19.93 -58.82 81.19
C GLU A 231 19.28 -59.14 79.85
N GLU A 232 19.36 -60.41 79.43
CA GLU A 232 18.92 -60.88 78.11
C GLU A 232 17.48 -60.44 77.74
N PRO A 233 16.46 -60.60 78.61
CA PRO A 233 15.09 -60.21 78.26
C PRO A 233 14.95 -58.69 78.06
N PHE A 234 15.63 -57.86 78.86
CA PHE A 234 15.58 -56.41 78.70
C PHE A 234 16.29 -55.96 77.42
N LEU A 235 17.48 -56.50 77.15
CA LEU A 235 18.22 -56.19 75.93
C LEU A 235 17.47 -56.64 74.67
N SER A 236 16.82 -57.80 74.70
CA SER A 236 15.97 -58.28 73.61
C SER A 236 14.80 -57.32 73.34
N GLN A 237 14.09 -56.88 74.39
CA GLN A 237 12.98 -55.94 74.24
C GLN A 237 13.43 -54.57 73.70
N ILE A 238 14.59 -54.07 74.14
CA ILE A 238 15.16 -52.82 73.64
C ILE A 238 15.55 -52.95 72.18
N ASN A 239 16.23 -54.03 71.79
CA ASN A 239 16.61 -54.28 70.41
C ASN A 239 15.39 -54.41 69.49
N GLN A 240 14.31 -55.08 69.94
CA GLN A 240 13.05 -55.13 69.19
C GLN A 240 12.43 -53.75 69.01
N SER A 241 12.49 -52.90 70.04
CA SER A 241 11.99 -51.52 69.97
C SER A 241 12.80 -50.68 68.98
N ILE A 242 14.14 -50.77 69.03
CA ILE A 242 15.03 -50.11 68.07
C ILE A 242 14.75 -50.57 66.64
N ALA A 243 14.68 -51.88 66.39
CA ALA A 243 14.41 -52.42 65.06
C ALA A 243 13.04 -51.97 64.51
N GLY A 244 12.02 -51.85 65.36
CA GLY A 244 10.71 -51.30 64.99
C GLY A 244 10.78 -49.83 64.57
N LEU A 245 11.52 -49.01 65.31
CA LEU A 245 11.73 -47.60 64.99
C LEU A 245 12.57 -47.42 63.71
N GLU A 246 13.59 -48.24 63.50
CA GLU A 246 14.39 -48.26 62.26
C GLU A 246 13.53 -48.60 61.04
N SER A 247 12.61 -49.56 61.17
CA SER A 247 11.62 -49.88 60.14
C SER A 247 10.69 -48.70 59.83
N SER A 248 10.29 -47.94 60.87
CA SER A 248 9.51 -46.71 60.70
C SER A 248 10.26 -45.64 59.91
N ILE A 249 11.55 -45.41 60.20
CA ILE A 249 12.41 -44.50 59.41
C ILE A 249 12.50 -44.97 57.96
N ALA A 250 12.68 -46.27 57.73
CA ALA A 250 12.73 -46.81 56.36
C ALA A 250 11.43 -46.53 55.61
N SER A 251 10.27 -46.70 56.25
CA SER A 251 8.97 -46.36 55.68
C SER A 251 8.82 -44.86 55.37
N LEU A 252 9.22 -43.99 56.28
CA LEU A 252 9.20 -42.53 56.09
C LEU A 252 10.11 -42.09 54.94
N LYS A 253 11.30 -42.68 54.80
CA LYS A 253 12.21 -42.40 53.67
C LYS A 253 11.61 -42.84 52.33
N ILE A 254 10.87 -43.95 52.30
CA ILE A 254 10.13 -44.37 51.10
C ILE A 254 9.03 -43.36 50.77
N GLN A 255 8.28 -42.89 51.78
CA GLN A 255 7.26 -41.84 51.59
C GLN A 255 7.88 -40.53 51.05
N GLN A 256 9.04 -40.13 51.59
CA GLN A 256 9.77 -38.95 51.14
C GLN A 256 10.21 -39.07 49.68
N ALA A 257 10.76 -40.23 49.29
CA ALA A 257 11.11 -40.51 47.90
C ALA A 257 9.87 -40.54 46.97
N GLY A 258 8.69 -40.82 47.52
CA GLY A 258 7.42 -40.81 46.81
C GLY A 258 6.84 -39.42 46.51
N ILE A 259 7.38 -38.32 47.07
CA ILE A 259 6.88 -36.95 46.83
C ILE A 259 7.01 -36.52 45.36
N GLY A 260 7.85 -37.20 44.56
CA GLY A 260 7.98 -36.95 43.13
C GLY A 260 8.74 -35.65 42.80
N SER A 261 8.96 -35.42 41.52
CA SER A 261 9.60 -34.20 41.01
C SER A 261 8.58 -33.13 40.63
N VAL A 262 8.93 -31.87 40.90
CA VAL A 262 8.11 -30.70 40.54
C VAL A 262 8.40 -30.30 39.10
N ALA A 263 7.37 -29.85 38.37
CA ALA A 263 7.53 -29.30 37.03
C ALA A 263 8.43 -28.05 37.02
N THR A 264 9.00 -27.71 35.87
CA THR A 264 9.86 -26.53 35.73
C THR A 264 9.07 -25.30 35.34
N TYR A 265 9.52 -24.13 35.78
CA TYR A 265 8.95 -22.84 35.38
C TYR A 265 9.06 -22.61 33.87
N ASP A 266 7.98 -22.14 33.25
CA ASP A 266 7.97 -21.65 31.88
C ASP A 266 8.52 -20.21 31.85
N ASN A 267 9.71 -20.05 31.27
CA ASN A 267 10.40 -18.77 31.09
C ASN A 267 10.38 -18.29 29.62
N SER A 268 9.49 -18.85 28.79
CA SER A 268 9.45 -18.59 27.34
C SER A 268 8.62 -17.36 26.93
N LEU A 269 8.15 -16.55 27.89
CA LEU A 269 7.25 -15.41 27.62
C LEU A 269 7.81 -14.46 26.56
N ALA A 270 9.03 -13.97 26.76
CA ALA A 270 9.67 -13.04 25.83
C ALA A 270 9.79 -13.64 24.42
N THR A 271 10.20 -14.91 24.33
CA THR A 271 10.34 -15.62 23.04
C THR A 271 9.00 -15.80 22.35
N LYS A 272 7.94 -16.20 23.06
CA LYS A 272 6.61 -16.39 22.48
C LYS A 272 6.01 -15.07 21.98
N ILE A 273 6.16 -13.98 22.74
CA ILE A 273 5.72 -12.64 22.31
C ILE A 273 6.53 -12.17 21.09
N GLU A 274 7.84 -12.43 21.03
CA GLU A 274 8.67 -12.05 19.88
C GLU A 274 8.29 -12.82 18.61
N VAL A 275 8.02 -14.13 18.72
CA VAL A 275 7.52 -14.94 17.60
C VAL A 275 6.18 -14.40 17.11
N LEU A 276 5.26 -14.08 18.03
CA LEU A 276 3.97 -13.48 17.69
C LEU A 276 4.16 -12.13 16.98
N ARG A 277 5.02 -11.24 17.51
CA ARG A 277 5.33 -9.94 16.90
C ARG A 277 5.87 -10.12 15.49
N THR A 278 6.82 -11.04 15.31
CA THR A 278 7.42 -11.34 14.00
C THR A 278 6.36 -11.81 13.00
N GLN A 279 5.41 -12.65 13.41
CA GLN A 279 4.33 -13.10 12.55
C GLN A 279 3.45 -11.93 12.07
N PHE A 280 3.04 -11.04 12.98
CA PHE A 280 2.26 -9.85 12.63
C PHE A 280 3.05 -8.89 11.72
N LEU A 281 4.33 -8.66 12.01
CA LEU A 281 5.21 -7.82 11.18
C LEU A 281 5.41 -8.40 9.79
N GLN A 282 5.54 -9.72 9.66
CA GLN A 282 5.65 -10.38 8.36
C GLN A 282 4.39 -10.18 7.53
N THR A 283 3.21 -10.35 8.12
CA THR A 283 1.93 -10.09 7.45
C THR A 283 1.80 -8.62 7.04
N ALA A 284 2.10 -7.68 7.94
CA ALA A 284 2.06 -6.25 7.63
C ALA A 284 3.04 -5.87 6.51
N SER A 285 4.23 -6.47 6.50
CA SER A 285 5.24 -6.23 5.46
C SER A 285 4.81 -6.76 4.09
N GLN A 286 4.17 -7.93 4.03
CA GLN A 286 3.61 -8.47 2.77
C GLN A 286 2.49 -7.59 2.21
N GLN A 287 1.61 -7.09 3.08
CA GLN A 287 0.57 -6.14 2.68
C GLN A 287 1.18 -4.83 2.17
N GLN A 288 2.20 -4.31 2.86
CA GLN A 288 2.89 -3.10 2.44
C GLN A 288 3.53 -3.25 1.05
N LEU A 289 4.20 -4.38 0.78
CA LEU A 289 4.75 -4.67 -0.54
C LEU A 289 3.67 -4.70 -1.63
N THR A 290 2.49 -5.24 -1.31
CA THR A 290 1.37 -5.28 -2.25
C THR A 290 0.86 -3.87 -2.55
N VAL A 291 0.71 -3.03 -1.53
CA VAL A 291 0.30 -1.62 -1.68
C VAL A 291 1.35 -0.81 -2.45
N GLU A 292 2.64 -1.02 -2.18
CA GLU A 292 3.74 -0.34 -2.89
C GLU A 292 3.80 -0.73 -4.37
N ASN A 293 3.58 -2.00 -4.69
CA ASN A 293 3.49 -2.43 -6.09
C ASN A 293 2.28 -1.79 -6.80
N GLN A 294 1.10 -1.79 -6.16
CA GLN A 294 -0.10 -1.15 -6.72
C GLN A 294 0.07 0.37 -6.90
N LEU A 295 0.72 1.04 -5.95
CA LEU A 295 1.07 2.46 -6.07
C LEU A 295 1.98 2.71 -7.26
N THR A 296 3.00 1.87 -7.46
CA THR A 296 3.92 1.97 -8.58
C THR A 296 3.18 1.79 -9.91
N GLU A 297 2.39 0.73 -10.05
CA GLU A 297 1.60 0.46 -11.26
C GLU A 297 0.62 1.59 -11.59
N LEU A 298 -0.13 2.10 -10.62
CA LEU A 298 -1.09 3.19 -10.85
C LEU A 298 -0.39 4.52 -11.14
N THR A 299 0.78 4.76 -10.55
CA THR A 299 1.58 5.96 -10.84
C THR A 299 2.13 5.91 -12.26
N GLU A 300 2.66 4.76 -12.69
CA GLU A 300 3.12 4.56 -14.06
C GLU A 300 1.98 4.71 -15.07
N LEU A 301 0.82 4.11 -14.78
CA LEU A 301 -0.38 4.26 -15.62
C LEU A 301 -0.79 5.74 -15.73
N LYS A 302 -0.79 6.48 -14.62
CA LYS A 302 -1.08 7.91 -14.61
C LYS A 302 -0.09 8.70 -15.47
N VAL A 303 1.21 8.41 -15.35
CA VAL A 303 2.26 9.08 -16.14
C VAL A 303 2.10 8.78 -17.64
N GLN A 304 1.86 7.52 -18.02
CA GLN A 304 1.62 7.16 -19.42
C GLN A 304 0.42 7.89 -20.00
N LEU A 305 -0.62 8.05 -19.19
CA LEU A 305 -1.87 8.67 -19.58
C LEU A 305 -1.75 10.20 -19.68
N ASP A 306 -1.00 10.83 -18.76
CA ASP A 306 -0.63 12.24 -18.84
C ASP A 306 0.26 12.49 -20.08
N GLN A 307 1.20 11.58 -20.38
CA GLN A 307 2.03 11.65 -21.59
C GLN A 307 1.20 11.49 -22.87
N ALA A 308 0.24 10.56 -22.91
CA ALA A 308 -0.69 10.44 -24.03
C ALA A 308 -1.46 11.74 -24.23
N THR A 309 -1.97 12.33 -23.15
CA THR A 309 -2.68 13.62 -23.16
C THR A 309 -1.79 14.77 -23.62
N GLN A 310 -0.52 14.83 -23.21
CA GLN A 310 0.44 15.86 -23.64
C GLN A 310 0.90 15.70 -25.10
N ARG A 311 1.12 14.46 -25.56
CA ARG A 311 1.39 14.18 -26.99
C ARG A 311 0.22 14.63 -27.87
N LEU A 312 -0.98 14.71 -27.29
CA LEU A 312 -2.22 15.22 -27.87
C LEU A 312 -2.46 16.71 -27.57
N GLY A 313 -1.43 17.49 -27.21
CA GLY A 313 -1.52 18.90 -26.75
C GLY A 313 -2.25 19.91 -27.66
N ASN A 314 -2.80 19.48 -28.79
CA ASN A 314 -3.72 20.23 -29.63
C ASN A 314 -5.13 19.59 -29.66
N ASN A 315 -5.74 19.32 -28.50
CA ASN A 315 -7.17 18.98 -28.42
C ASN A 315 -8.07 20.16 -28.83
N THR A 316 -7.49 21.34 -28.99
CA THR A 316 -8.13 22.53 -29.55
C THR A 316 -7.26 23.10 -30.65
N LEU A 317 -7.84 23.26 -31.83
CA LEU A 317 -7.25 23.99 -32.94
C LEU A 317 -7.78 25.42 -32.91
N THR A 318 -6.89 26.40 -32.79
CA THR A 318 -7.26 27.82 -32.79
C THR A 318 -6.74 28.52 -34.05
N ALA A 319 -7.39 29.61 -34.44
CA ALA A 319 -6.99 30.42 -35.58
C ALA A 319 -5.62 31.06 -35.31
N PRO A 320 -4.58 30.78 -36.13
CA PRO A 320 -3.23 31.29 -35.87
C PRO A 320 -3.09 32.78 -36.22
N SER A 321 -4.00 33.31 -37.04
CA SER A 321 -4.05 34.70 -37.50
C SER A 321 -5.48 35.10 -37.82
N LYS A 322 -5.75 36.41 -37.82
CA LYS A 322 -6.99 36.97 -38.38
C LYS A 322 -7.09 36.67 -39.87
N GLY A 323 -8.26 36.26 -40.36
CA GLY A 323 -8.47 35.97 -41.78
C GLY A 323 -9.88 35.50 -42.11
N ILE A 324 -10.06 35.05 -43.36
CA ILE A 324 -11.29 34.41 -43.83
C ILE A 324 -11.01 32.93 -44.04
N VAL A 325 -11.85 32.07 -43.45
CA VAL A 325 -11.74 30.61 -43.58
C VAL A 325 -12.16 30.19 -44.99
N HIS A 326 -11.28 29.46 -45.66
CA HIS A 326 -11.59 28.76 -46.89
C HIS A 326 -11.47 27.25 -46.64
N LEU A 327 -12.54 26.51 -46.93
CA LEU A 327 -12.55 25.06 -46.79
C LEU A 327 -12.16 24.46 -48.14
N ASN A 328 -11.18 23.55 -48.14
CA ASN A 328 -10.83 22.83 -49.36
C ASN A 328 -12.04 21.99 -49.80
N SER A 329 -12.41 22.12 -51.08
CA SER A 329 -13.51 21.38 -51.71
C SER A 329 -13.14 19.97 -52.15
N GLU A 330 -11.90 19.53 -51.92
CA GLU A 330 -11.46 18.16 -52.21
C GLU A 330 -11.75 17.24 -51.03
N PHE A 331 -13.02 16.92 -50.80
CA PHE A 331 -13.51 15.67 -50.20
C PHE A 331 -14.94 15.39 -50.64
#